data_AF-A0A090QUA1-F1
#
_entry.id   AF-A0A090QUA1-F1
#
_cell.length_a   1.000
_cell.length_b   1.000
_cell.length_c   1.000
_cell.angle_alpha   90.00
_cell.angle_beta   90.00
_cell.angle_gamma   90.00
#
_symmetry.space_group_name_H-M   'P 1'
#
loop_
_entity.id
_entity.type
_entity.pdbx_description
1 polymer ?
#
loop_
_entity_poly.entity_id
_entity_poly.type
_entity_poly.pdbx_seq_one_letter_code
_entity_poly.pdbx_strand_id
1 'polypeptide(L)'
;MKVAPEPSDNLAKIIGKDLLTIGRFPLVLLVLVLCSAVGVVLITHNSRQLIAQQEQLLIERDQLDIEWRNQILEENSLAEHSRIERLAEDEMQMHRPSRDNEVIVQ
;
A
#
# COMPACT_ATOMS: atom_id res chain seq x y z
N MET A 1 -22.40 -52.55 61.06
CA MET A 1 -21.73 -51.31 60.60
C MET A 1 -21.41 -51.47 59.12
N LYS A 2 -22.24 -50.93 58.22
CA LYS A 2 -21.99 -50.94 56.78
C LYS A 2 -21.92 -49.47 56.35
N VAL A 3 -20.71 -48.96 56.24
CA VAL A 3 -20.43 -47.63 55.69
C VAL A 3 -20.67 -47.74 54.19
N ALA A 4 -21.74 -47.10 53.71
CA ALA A 4 -21.97 -46.92 52.28
C ALA A 4 -21.08 -45.77 51.79
N PRO A 5 -20.49 -45.86 50.59
CA PRO A 5 -19.61 -44.82 50.07
C PRO A 5 -20.44 -43.58 49.71
N GLU A 6 -20.01 -42.43 50.23
CA GLU A 6 -20.50 -41.10 49.81
C GLU A 6 -20.37 -40.98 48.28
N PRO A 7 -21.41 -40.52 47.58
CA PRO A 7 -21.30 -40.26 46.17
C PRO A 7 -20.29 -39.13 46.00
N SER A 8 -19.23 -39.35 45.22
CA SER A 8 -18.37 -38.29 44.74
C SER A 8 -19.18 -37.48 43.72
N ASP A 9 -20.12 -36.70 44.23
CA ASP A 9 -20.93 -35.80 43.44
C ASP A 9 -19.97 -34.83 42.78
N ASN A 10 -20.02 -34.84 41.45
CA ASN A 10 -19.15 -34.09 40.57
C ASN A 10 -19.43 -32.59 40.75
N LEU A 11 -18.88 -31.99 41.82
CA LEU A 11 -18.98 -30.57 42.15
C LEU A 11 -18.57 -29.68 40.98
N ALA A 12 -17.51 -30.05 40.26
CA ALA A 12 -17.08 -29.37 39.04
C ALA A 12 -18.17 -29.35 37.95
N LYS A 13 -18.97 -30.41 37.86
CA LYS A 13 -20.05 -30.56 36.87
C LYS A 13 -21.30 -29.78 37.31
N ILE A 14 -21.55 -29.67 38.61
CA ILE A 14 -22.62 -28.83 39.19
C ILE A 14 -22.29 -27.35 39.03
N ILE A 15 -21.06 -26.93 39.37
CA ILE A 15 -20.58 -25.55 39.20
C ILE A 15 -20.58 -25.17 37.70
N GLY A 16 -20.11 -26.07 36.83
CA GLY A 16 -20.18 -25.85 35.39
C GLY A 16 -21.62 -25.70 34.89
N LYS A 17 -22.55 -26.52 35.40
CA LYS A 17 -23.97 -26.44 35.06
C LYS A 17 -24.64 -25.17 35.63
N ASP A 18 -24.31 -24.74 36.84
CA ASP A 18 -24.84 -23.50 37.44
C ASP A 18 -24.32 -22.25 36.73
N LEU A 19 -23.04 -22.24 36.37
CA LEU A 19 -22.46 -21.15 35.58
C LEU A 19 -23.13 -21.04 34.20
N LEU A 20 -23.45 -22.18 33.57
CA LEU A 20 -24.19 -22.24 32.31
C LEU A 20 -25.69 -21.90 32.47
N THR A 21 -26.32 -22.25 33.59
CA THR A 21 -27.78 -22.13 33.80
C THR A 21 -28.19 -20.77 34.35
N ILE A 22 -27.48 -20.24 35.37
CA ILE A 22 -27.71 -18.91 35.95
C ILE A 22 -27.01 -17.82 35.13
N GLY A 23 -25.84 -18.10 34.58
CA GLY A 23 -24.97 -17.13 33.88
C GLY A 23 -25.19 -16.97 32.38
N ARG A 24 -26.34 -17.37 31.82
CA ARG A 24 -26.60 -17.27 30.36
C ARG A 24 -26.32 -15.88 29.76
N PHE A 25 -26.71 -14.80 30.44
CA PHE A 25 -26.44 -13.43 29.98
C PHE A 25 -24.95 -13.07 30.01
N PRO A 26 -24.22 -13.21 31.14
CA PRO A 26 -22.79 -12.91 31.17
C PRO A 26 -21.97 -13.84 30.27
N LEU A 27 -22.38 -15.10 30.09
CA LEU A 27 -21.70 -16.05 29.22
C LEU A 27 -21.85 -15.66 27.74
N VAL A 28 -23.04 -15.24 27.31
CA VAL A 28 -23.25 -14.69 25.96
C VAL A 28 -22.44 -13.41 25.76
N LEU A 29 -22.42 -12.51 26.75
CA LEU A 29 -21.63 -11.29 26.69
C LEU A 29 -20.13 -11.60 26.55
N LEU A 30 -19.63 -12.57 27.31
CA LEU A 30 -18.24 -13.03 27.25
C LEU A 30 -17.89 -13.56 25.86
N VAL A 31 -18.74 -14.41 25.28
CA VAL A 31 -18.55 -14.92 23.92
C VAL A 31 -18.56 -13.77 22.91
N LEU A 32 -19.47 -12.80 23.05
CA LEU A 32 -19.57 -11.65 22.16
C LEU A 32 -18.32 -10.76 22.21
N VAL A 33 -17.75 -10.55 23.40
CA VAL A 33 -16.48 -9.82 23.58
C VAL A 33 -15.31 -10.59 22.97
N LEU A 34 -15.24 -11.91 23.15
CA LEU A 34 -14.20 -12.73 22.52
C LEU A 34 -14.30 -12.70 20.99
N CYS A 35 -15.50 -12.83 20.43
CA CYS A 35 -15.73 -12.69 18.99
C CYS A 35 -15.33 -11.31 18.48
N SER A 36 -15.66 -10.25 19.22
CA SER A 36 -15.24 -8.88 18.90
C SER A 36 -13.72 -8.74 18.88
N ALA A 37 -13.03 -9.27 19.90
CA ALA A 37 -11.57 -9.23 19.97
C ALA A 37 -10.91 -9.94 18.77
N VAL A 38 -11.38 -11.14 18.42
CA VAL A 38 -10.90 -11.85 17.22
C VAL A 38 -11.23 -11.08 15.95
N GLY A 39 -12.43 -10.51 15.85
CA GLY A 39 -12.86 -9.68 14.73
C GLY A 39 -11.94 -8.48 14.51
N VAL A 40 -11.59 -7.75 15.57
CA VAL A 40 -10.65 -6.61 15.50
C VAL A 40 -9.28 -7.06 14.99
N VAL A 41 -8.75 -8.19 15.47
CA VAL A 41 -7.46 -8.73 15.01
C VAL A 41 -7.51 -9.10 13.53
N LEU A 42 -8.58 -9.76 13.08
CA LEU A 42 -8.79 -10.13 11.68
C LEU A 42 -8.90 -8.89 10.78
N ILE A 43 -9.71 -7.90 11.17
CA ILE A 43 -9.85 -6.64 10.44
C ILE A 43 -8.48 -5.97 10.33
N THR A 44 -7.73 -5.89 11.43
CA THR A 44 -6.41 -5.26 11.43
C THR A 44 -5.44 -5.99 10.50
N HIS A 45 -5.45 -7.32 10.48
CA HIS A 45 -4.59 -8.10 9.58
C HIS A 45 -4.97 -7.90 8.12
N ASN A 46 -6.26 -7.95 7.79
CA ASN A 46 -6.76 -7.70 6.44
C ASN A 46 -6.45 -6.26 5.99
N SER A 47 -6.66 -5.27 6.86
CA SER A 47 -6.32 -3.88 6.57
C SER A 47 -4.84 -3.71 6.25
N ARG A 48 -3.93 -4.37 6.98
CA ARG A 48 -2.50 -4.31 6.66
C ARG A 48 -2.20 -4.87 5.27
N GLN A 49 -2.80 -6.00 4.89
CA GLN A 49 -2.60 -6.58 3.56
C GLN A 49 -3.16 -5.69 2.44
N LEU A 50 -4.36 -5.14 2.64
CA LEU A 50 -5.02 -4.30 1.65
C LEU A 50 -4.30 -2.96 1.47
N ILE A 51 -3.81 -2.37 2.56
CA ILE A 51 -2.99 -1.15 2.54
C ILE A 51 -1.67 -1.40 1.80
N ALA A 52 -1.01 -2.54 2.03
CA ALA A 52 0.25 -2.86 1.35
C ALA A 52 0.09 -2.96 -0.18
N GLN A 53 -1.01 -3.54 -0.66
CA GLN A 53 -1.31 -3.59 -2.09
C GLN A 53 -1.58 -2.21 -2.69
N GLN A 54 -2.33 -1.37 -1.96
CA GLN A 54 -2.58 0.01 -2.39
C GLN A 54 -1.27 0.81 -2.45
N GLU A 55 -0.39 0.65 -1.46
CA GLU A 55 0.89 1.33 -1.39
C GLU A 55 1.80 0.94 -2.55
N GLN A 56 1.82 -0.33 -2.96
CA GLN A 56 2.55 -0.79 -4.14
C GLN A 56 2.09 -0.11 -5.44
N LEU A 57 0.77 -0.04 -5.66
CA LEU A 57 0.22 0.64 -6.86
C LEU A 57 0.53 2.14 -6.86
N LEU A 58 0.52 2.79 -5.69
CA LEU A 58 0.91 4.19 -5.57
C LEU A 58 2.38 4.41 -5.91
N ILE A 59 3.27 3.52 -5.47
CA ILE A 59 4.70 3.57 -5.80
C ILE A 59 4.91 3.43 -7.31
N GLU A 60 4.23 2.48 -7.95
CA GLU A 60 4.32 2.28 -9.41
C GLU A 60 3.86 3.52 -10.18
N ARG A 61 2.74 4.12 -9.77
CA ARG A 61 2.27 5.39 -10.35
C ARG A 61 3.32 6.50 -10.19
N ASP A 62 3.90 6.64 -9.01
CA ASP A 62 4.91 7.67 -8.77
C ASP A 62 6.18 7.47 -9.63
N GLN A 63 6.58 6.23 -9.87
CA GLN A 63 7.68 5.93 -10.79
C GLN A 63 7.37 6.35 -12.22
N LEU A 64 6.18 6.01 -12.72
CA LEU A 64 5.73 6.41 -14.05
C LEU A 64 5.63 7.94 -14.19
N ASP A 65 5.15 8.63 -13.16
CA ASP A 65 5.09 10.10 -13.14
C ASP A 65 6.48 10.74 -13.23
N ILE A 66 7.50 10.14 -12.59
CA ILE A 66 8.89 10.59 -12.68
C ILE A 66 9.42 10.37 -14.09
N GLU A 67 9.23 9.18 -14.66
CA GLU A 67 9.66 8.85 -16.02
C GLU A 67 9.02 9.78 -17.06
N TRP A 68 7.72 10.01 -16.94
CA TRP A 68 6.97 10.94 -17.80
C TRP A 68 7.54 12.35 -17.73
N ARG A 69 7.81 12.86 -16.52
CA ARG A 69 8.42 14.18 -16.34
C ARG A 69 9.80 14.26 -16.97
N ASN A 70 10.60 13.21 -16.86
CA ASN A 70 11.92 13.15 -17.51
C ASN A 70 11.81 13.18 -19.03
N GLN A 71 10.89 12.41 -19.62
CA GLN A 71 10.65 12.42 -21.07
C GLN A 71 10.21 13.80 -21.56
N ILE A 72 9.31 14.47 -20.83
CA ILE A 72 8.91 15.85 -21.17
C ILE A 72 10.10 16.81 -21.12
N LEU A 73 10.99 16.67 -20.15
CA LEU A 73 12.19 17.51 -20.07
C LEU A 73 13.15 17.24 -21.24
N GLU A 74 13.33 15.99 -21.64
CA GLU A 74 14.10 15.63 -22.84
C GLU A 74 13.49 16.23 -24.11
N GLU A 75 12.17 16.08 -24.32
CA GLU A 75 11.48 16.64 -25.48
C GLU A 75 11.55 18.17 -25.50
N ASN A 76 11.35 18.84 -24.36
CA ASN A 76 11.48 20.29 -24.29
C ASN A 76 12.91 20.75 -24.56
N SER A 77 13.92 20.03 -24.08
CA SER A 77 15.32 20.34 -24.38
C SER A 77 15.64 20.16 -25.86
N LEU A 78 15.09 19.12 -26.50
CA LEU A 78 15.22 18.89 -27.94
C LEU A 78 14.45 19.95 -28.75
N ALA A 79 13.27 20.35 -28.28
CA ALA A 79 12.45 21.37 -28.92
C ALA A 79 13.08 22.77 -28.83
N GLU A 80 13.64 23.16 -27.69
CA GLU A 80 14.39 24.42 -27.55
C GLU A 80 15.58 24.47 -28.53
N HIS A 81 16.39 23.40 -28.59
CA HIS A 81 17.54 23.35 -29.49
C HIS A 81 17.12 23.34 -30.97
N SER A 82 16.14 22.50 -31.33
CA SER A 82 15.66 22.38 -32.72
C SER A 82 14.87 23.62 -33.17
N ARG A 83 14.24 24.36 -32.26
CA ARG A 83 13.55 25.62 -32.55
C ARG A 83 14.54 26.77 -32.75
N ILE A 84 15.62 26.83 -31.96
CA ILE A 84 16.68 27.83 -32.15
C ILE A 84 17.43 27.59 -33.47
N GLU A 85 17.75 26.33 -33.79
CA GLU A 85 18.44 25.97 -35.05
C GLU A 85 17.60 26.33 -36.27
N ARG A 86 16.30 25.98 -36.28
CA ARG A 86 15.39 26.36 -37.39
C ARG A 86 15.18 27.86 -37.48
N LEU A 87 15.05 28.56 -36.35
CA LEU A 87 14.90 30.02 -36.36
C LEU A 87 16.16 30.71 -36.90
N ALA A 88 17.35 30.17 -36.61
CA ALA A 88 18.61 30.67 -37.17
C ALA A 88 18.76 30.35 -38.68
N GLU A 89 18.30 29.20 -39.13
CA GLU A 89 18.33 28.82 -40.54
C GLU A 89 17.34 29.64 -41.39
N ASP A 90 16.08 29.76 -40.95
CA ASP A 90 15.01 30.41 -41.70
C ASP A 90 15.05 31.95 -41.62
N GLU A 91 15.29 32.54 -40.43
CA GLU A 91 15.31 34.02 -40.31
C GLU A 91 16.69 34.63 -40.59
N MET A 92 17.80 33.90 -40.37
CA MET A 92 19.15 34.45 -40.57
C MET A 92 19.89 33.92 -41.81
N GLN A 93 19.27 33.07 -42.64
CA GLN A 93 19.88 32.45 -43.83
C GLN A 93 21.26 31.81 -43.56
N MET A 94 21.48 31.29 -42.34
CA MET A 94 22.74 30.64 -42.00
C MET A 94 22.83 29.27 -42.68
N HIS A 95 23.50 29.21 -43.83
CA HIS A 95 23.97 27.95 -44.42
C HIS A 95 25.27 27.50 -43.76
N ARG A 96 25.38 26.20 -43.48
CA ARG A 96 26.62 25.57 -43.00
C ARG A 96 27.74 25.85 -44.02
N PRO A 97 28.80 26.61 -43.67
CA PRO A 97 29.82 26.98 -44.64
C PRO A 97 30.53 25.71 -45.13
N SER A 98 30.52 25.51 -46.45
CA SER A 98 31.35 24.50 -47.12
C SER A 98 32.83 24.85 -46.94
N ARG A 99 33.69 23.82 -46.98
CA ARG A 99 35.14 23.87 -46.70
C ARG A 99 35.96 24.95 -47.43
N ASP A 100 35.38 25.62 -48.42
CA ASP A 100 36.03 26.70 -49.18
C ASP A 100 35.93 28.10 -48.53
N ASN A 101 35.15 28.29 -47.46
CA ASN A 101 34.95 29.61 -46.82
C ASN A 101 35.40 29.67 -45.34
N GLU A 102 36.26 28.76 -44.90
CA GLU A 102 36.80 28.77 -43.53
C GLU A 102 38.08 29.62 -43.46
N VAL A 103 37.97 30.84 -42.92
CA VAL A 103 39.16 31.65 -42.59
C VAL A 103 39.50 31.43 -41.12
N ILE A 104 40.56 30.67 -40.88
CA ILE A 104 41.13 30.45 -39.55
C ILE A 104 41.89 31.73 -39.17
N VAL A 105 41.42 32.42 -38.14
CA VAL A 105 42.11 33.58 -37.58
C VAL A 105 42.87 33.12 -36.34
N GLN A 106 44.20 33.31 -36.35
CA GLN A 106 45.15 32.94 -35.30
C GLN A 106 45.19 34.00 -34.18
#